data_AF-A0A0G0MA14-F1
#
_entry.id   AF-A0A0G0MA14-F1
#
_cell.length_a   1.000
_cell.length_b   1.000
_cell.length_c   1.000
_cell.angle_alpha   90.00
_cell.angle_beta   90.00
_cell.angle_gamma   90.00
#
_symmetry.space_group_name_H-M   'P 1'
#
loop_
_entity.id
_entity.type
_entity.pdbx_description
1 polymer ?
#
loop_
_entity_poly.entity_id
_entity_poly.type
_entity_poly.pdbx_seq_one_letter_code
_entity_poly.pdbx_strand_id
1 'polypeptide(L)'
;MENKKPMHKIFSISLFLFLSLPFVSRAVEIPMGISPKEIVVEKYFLFDEPVEVDKLSDGTPGFLSIERGDGRTKNGDWTRIPIKGINFTLRFWNVGESGGESGFWLWKKNHADAKLTATYVVGGNGTIMSEGKGFMGQQTFTLEPATHEPDFDSVVFDMIFSGGPDGEFLEKEPYKSKEGHKLWGHVDGGETVTLNIPPNTATGKKQFYHNAGLFEAVALDDNAFGDWESIKEDCVDSYARFSAISGTVEIKKVESGDWKFAKYDMVLCVGDVVRTGEESSAYIVWPIKDYRLEEGTQLLIRSSSRKDKSAVEIIGGKIKANFQKALDGQDIYSDTTYPNDVMGIKGTTIEAEVSGDDTTVRVIEGVAEMKSRKDESKITIVKAGEEYKSSAGIVLATSTFDAVAAETKYLEEKAQWIKQGEEARSLESPKSVESSAEPTGKSGQSVKIILVIFVCVIVFVVLLVFIKRKKS
;
A
#
# COMPACT_ATOMS: atom_id res chain seq x y z
N MET A 1 17.47 -6.88 -61.85
CA MET A 1 17.87 -5.56 -61.32
C MET A 1 16.96 -5.23 -60.17
N GLU A 2 17.47 -5.47 -58.97
CA GLU A 2 16.73 -5.56 -57.71
C GLU A 2 16.76 -4.20 -57.01
N ASN A 3 15.59 -3.60 -56.80
CA ASN A 3 15.46 -2.23 -56.31
C ASN A 3 15.15 -2.26 -54.80
N LYS A 4 16.19 -2.33 -53.96
CA LYS A 4 16.07 -2.25 -52.49
C LYS A 4 15.77 -0.81 -52.05
N LYS A 5 14.54 -0.56 -51.60
CA LYS A 5 14.16 0.69 -50.91
C LYS A 5 14.79 0.75 -49.51
N PRO A 6 15.27 1.93 -49.04
CA PRO A 6 15.92 2.05 -47.74
C PRO A 6 14.88 2.15 -46.61
N MET A 7 14.62 1.03 -45.94
CA MET A 7 13.69 0.88 -44.82
C MET A 7 14.31 1.25 -43.45
N HIS A 8 15.25 2.20 -43.40
CA HIS A 8 16.01 2.51 -42.18
C HIS A 8 15.72 3.89 -41.56
N LYS A 9 14.88 4.74 -42.18
CA LYS A 9 14.62 6.09 -41.65
C LYS A 9 13.30 6.25 -40.88
N ILE A 10 12.37 5.30 -40.99
CA ILE A 10 11.09 5.37 -40.27
C ILE A 10 11.21 4.74 -38.87
N PHE A 11 12.17 3.84 -38.65
CA PHE A 11 12.31 3.12 -37.38
C PHE A 11 12.91 3.95 -36.23
N SER A 12 13.69 5.00 -36.52
CA SER A 12 14.32 5.82 -35.47
C SER A 12 13.46 6.97 -34.93
N ILE A 13 12.39 7.37 -35.63
CA ILE A 13 11.49 8.44 -35.15
C ILE A 13 10.41 7.88 -34.23
N SER A 14 9.92 6.66 -34.47
CA SER A 14 8.97 5.99 -33.55
C SER A 14 9.59 5.59 -32.21
N LEU A 15 10.90 5.28 -32.16
CA LEU A 15 11.57 4.90 -30.91
C LEU A 15 11.77 6.11 -29.96
N PHE A 16 11.87 7.33 -30.51
CA PHE A 16 12.01 8.55 -29.69
C PHE A 16 10.67 9.06 -29.15
N LEU A 17 9.55 8.77 -29.83
CA LEU A 17 8.20 9.09 -29.36
C LEU A 17 7.68 8.12 -28.28
N PHE A 18 8.17 6.87 -28.26
CA PHE A 18 7.83 5.91 -27.20
C PHE A 18 8.62 6.12 -25.90
N LEU A 19 9.77 6.82 -25.94
CA LEU A 19 10.62 7.10 -24.77
C LEU A 19 10.29 8.44 -24.07
N SER A 20 9.37 9.24 -24.62
CA SER A 20 8.96 10.53 -24.05
C SER A 20 7.53 10.54 -23.51
N LEU A 21 6.85 9.40 -23.45
CA LEU A 21 5.62 9.31 -22.68
C LEU A 21 6.02 9.36 -21.21
N PRO A 22 5.68 10.42 -20.45
CA PRO A 22 5.84 10.36 -19.01
C PRO A 22 5.04 9.14 -18.57
N PHE A 23 5.67 8.22 -17.85
CA PHE A 23 4.94 7.27 -17.03
C PHE A 23 4.04 8.14 -16.16
N VAL A 24 2.74 8.16 -16.47
CA VAL A 24 1.72 8.72 -15.60
C VAL A 24 1.66 7.75 -14.45
N SER A 25 2.57 7.92 -13.48
CA SER A 25 2.42 7.33 -12.17
C SER A 25 1.03 7.75 -11.71
N ARG A 26 0.22 6.77 -11.28
CA ARG A 26 -1.10 6.99 -10.72
C ARG A 26 -0.93 7.95 -9.54
N ALA A 27 -1.14 9.24 -9.77
CA ALA A 27 -1.30 10.20 -8.71
C ALA A 27 -2.65 9.87 -8.09
N VAL A 28 -2.62 9.12 -6.98
CA VAL A 28 -3.75 9.12 -6.07
C VAL A 28 -3.84 10.58 -5.59
N GLU A 29 -4.96 11.24 -5.87
CA GLU A 29 -5.14 12.62 -5.45
C GLU A 29 -5.23 12.64 -3.92
N ILE A 30 -4.40 13.48 -3.29
CA ILE A 30 -4.54 13.76 -1.87
C ILE A 30 -5.98 14.25 -1.64
N PRO A 31 -6.74 13.68 -0.70
CA PRO A 31 -8.10 14.13 -0.44
C PRO A 31 -8.13 15.65 -0.22
N MET A 32 -9.13 16.31 -0.81
CA MET A 32 -9.24 17.77 -0.75
C MET A 32 -9.23 18.25 0.70
N GLY A 33 -8.36 19.21 1.01
CA GLY A 33 -8.21 19.78 2.36
C GLY A 33 -7.12 19.15 3.21
N ILE A 34 -6.52 18.02 2.80
CA ILE A 34 -5.40 17.42 3.51
C ILE A 34 -4.09 18.00 3.01
N SER A 35 -3.28 18.56 3.93
CA SER A 35 -1.90 18.96 3.60
C SER A 35 -0.93 17.83 3.93
N PRO A 36 0.01 17.49 3.03
CA PRO A 36 1.12 16.59 3.35
C PRO A 36 1.97 17.16 4.49
N LYS A 37 2.11 16.39 5.57
CA LYS A 37 2.92 16.71 6.74
C LYS A 37 3.86 15.55 7.03
N GLU A 38 5.15 15.83 7.22
CA GLU A 38 6.11 14.83 7.69
C GLU A 38 5.92 14.66 9.21
N ILE A 39 5.69 13.43 9.63
CA ILE A 39 5.56 13.01 11.02
C ILE A 39 6.88 12.35 11.42
N VAL A 40 7.38 12.72 12.59
CA VAL A 40 8.58 12.14 13.21
C VAL A 40 8.20 11.61 14.58
N VAL A 41 8.41 10.31 14.81
CA VAL A 41 8.12 9.64 16.07
C VAL A 41 9.43 9.12 16.65
N GLU A 42 9.70 9.45 17.91
CA GLU A 42 10.89 9.00 18.62
C GLU A 42 10.51 8.13 19.83
N LYS A 43 11.23 7.03 20.03
CA LYS A 43 11.05 6.15 21.18
C LYS A 43 12.39 5.63 21.65
N TYR A 44 12.65 5.86 22.93
CA TYR A 44 13.81 5.34 23.62
C TYR A 44 13.42 4.04 24.33
N PHE A 45 14.13 2.97 24.02
CA PHE A 45 14.05 1.70 24.73
C PHE A 45 15.31 1.53 25.56
N LEU A 46 15.19 1.50 26.87
CA LEU A 46 16.31 1.22 27.78
C LEU A 46 16.27 -0.24 28.19
N PHE A 47 17.43 -0.87 28.24
CA PHE A 47 17.58 -2.21 28.79
C PHE A 47 17.67 -2.14 30.31
N ASP A 48 17.03 -3.09 30.99
CA ASP A 48 17.11 -3.21 32.45
C ASP A 48 18.57 -3.41 32.92
N GLU A 49 19.35 -4.15 32.12
CA GLU A 49 20.79 -4.32 32.29
C GLU A 49 21.50 -3.98 30.98
N PRO A 50 22.62 -3.23 31.02
CA PRO A 50 23.38 -2.93 29.82
C PRO A 50 23.84 -4.21 29.13
N VAL A 51 23.65 -4.28 27.82
CA VAL A 51 24.11 -5.43 27.04
C VAL A 51 25.45 -5.12 26.41
N GLU A 52 26.42 -6.01 26.57
CA GLU A 52 27.73 -5.86 25.96
C GLU A 52 27.70 -6.24 24.47
N VAL A 53 28.18 -5.32 23.62
CA VAL A 53 28.33 -5.53 22.18
C VAL A 53 29.76 -5.21 21.75
N ASP A 54 30.15 -5.72 20.59
CA ASP A 54 31.43 -5.38 19.98
C ASP A 54 31.19 -4.55 18.70
N LYS A 55 32.14 -3.69 18.34
CA LYS A 55 32.08 -2.93 17.08
C LYS A 55 32.98 -3.60 16.06
N LEU A 56 32.38 -4.11 14.99
CA LEU A 56 33.07 -4.75 13.89
C LEU A 56 33.85 -3.72 13.04
N SER A 57 34.80 -4.20 12.25
CA SER A 57 35.63 -3.37 11.37
C SER A 57 34.84 -2.57 10.33
N ASP A 58 33.60 -2.95 10.06
CA ASP A 58 32.67 -2.25 9.15
C ASP A 58 31.77 -1.24 9.87
N GLY A 59 32.06 -0.93 11.14
CA GLY A 59 31.32 0.05 11.94
C GLY A 59 30.06 -0.50 12.60
N THR A 60 29.67 -1.73 12.25
CA THR A 60 28.42 -2.33 12.72
C THR A 60 28.58 -3.04 14.07
N PRO A 61 27.53 -3.09 14.91
CA PRO A 61 27.53 -3.87 16.14
C PRO A 61 27.43 -5.37 15.82
N GLY A 62 28.19 -6.17 16.57
CA GLY A 62 28.12 -7.63 16.50
C GLY A 62 28.41 -8.28 17.84
N PHE A 63 28.02 -9.54 17.97
CA PHE A 63 28.49 -10.41 19.04
C PHE A 63 29.72 -11.18 18.57
N LEU A 64 30.78 -11.18 19.38
CA LEU A 64 31.88 -12.13 19.24
C LEU A 64 31.37 -13.59 19.44
N SER A 65 31.17 -14.32 18.35
CA SER A 65 31.30 -15.78 18.39
C SER A 65 32.78 -16.10 18.26
N ILE A 66 33.47 -16.29 19.39
CA ILE A 66 34.86 -16.77 19.44
C ILE A 66 34.98 -18.19 18.81
N GLU A 67 33.86 -18.87 18.55
CA GLU A 67 33.83 -20.26 18.10
C GLU A 67 33.90 -20.49 16.58
N ARG A 68 33.84 -19.47 15.73
CA ARG A 68 34.05 -19.68 14.29
C ARG A 68 35.48 -19.30 13.89
N GLY A 69 36.24 -20.33 13.49
CA GLY A 69 37.64 -20.26 13.05
C GLY A 69 37.92 -19.46 11.78
N ASP A 70 37.30 -18.28 11.59
CA ASP A 70 37.61 -17.34 10.52
C ASP A 70 38.49 -16.15 10.96
N GLY A 71 38.92 -16.10 12.22
CA GLY A 71 40.10 -15.35 12.67
C GLY A 71 40.02 -13.83 12.46
N ARG A 72 38.95 -13.17 12.90
CA ARG A 72 38.71 -11.74 12.65
C ARG A 72 38.70 -10.82 13.87
N THR A 73 39.38 -11.16 14.97
CA THR A 73 39.74 -10.12 15.94
C THR A 73 41.03 -9.46 15.50
N LYS A 74 40.97 -8.18 15.13
CA LYS A 74 42.15 -7.40 14.77
C LYS A 74 42.46 -6.41 15.88
N ASN A 75 43.74 -6.06 15.98
CA ASN A 75 44.16 -4.91 16.78
C ASN A 75 43.32 -3.68 16.39
N GLY A 76 42.77 -2.98 17.37
CA GLY A 76 41.97 -1.77 17.19
C GLY A 76 40.45 -1.98 17.26
N ASP A 77 39.95 -3.21 17.29
CA ASP A 77 38.51 -3.46 17.43
C ASP A 77 38.03 -3.10 18.85
N TRP A 78 36.86 -2.45 18.95
CA TRP A 78 36.20 -2.21 20.23
C TRP A 78 35.39 -3.43 20.66
N THR A 79 35.51 -3.77 21.93
CA THR A 79 34.88 -4.92 22.56
C THR A 79 34.22 -4.54 23.88
N ARG A 80 33.27 -5.34 24.35
CA ARG A 80 32.58 -5.14 25.65
C ARG A 80 32.00 -3.74 25.81
N ILE A 81 31.40 -3.22 24.74
CA ILE A 81 30.79 -1.90 24.71
C ILE A 81 29.42 -2.04 25.40
N PRO A 82 29.20 -1.42 26.57
CA PRO A 82 27.90 -1.52 27.23
C PRO A 82 26.89 -0.68 26.46
N ILE A 83 25.84 -1.31 25.94
CA ILE A 83 24.70 -0.62 25.33
C ILE A 83 23.59 -0.54 26.37
N LYS A 84 23.14 0.68 26.66
CA LYS A 84 22.05 0.95 27.62
C LYS A 84 20.66 0.87 26.99
N GLY A 85 20.59 0.96 25.67
CA GLY A 85 19.31 0.99 24.98
C GLY A 85 19.42 1.29 23.49
N ILE A 86 18.27 1.50 22.86
CA ILE A 86 18.12 1.83 21.45
C ILE A 86 17.14 3.00 21.35
N ASN A 87 17.53 4.04 20.63
CA ASN A 87 16.62 5.10 20.20
C ASN A 87 16.09 4.78 18.81
N PHE A 88 14.78 4.72 18.66
CA PHE A 88 14.12 4.55 17.37
C PHE A 88 13.53 5.88 16.91
N THR A 89 13.74 6.20 15.64
CA THR A 89 13.15 7.36 14.97
C THR A 89 12.42 6.91 13.72
N LEU A 90 11.10 7.00 13.71
CA LEU A 90 10.27 6.75 12.54
C LEU A 90 9.90 8.07 11.86
N ARG A 91 10.17 8.19 10.56
CA ARG A 91 9.80 9.33 9.72
C ARG A 91 8.87 8.88 8.61
N PHE A 92 7.74 9.55 8.42
CA PHE A 92 6.79 9.24 7.36
C PHE A 92 5.92 10.45 7.03
N TRP A 93 5.15 10.40 5.96
CA TRP A 93 4.20 11.46 5.61
C TRP A 93 2.78 11.04 5.98
N ASN A 94 1.99 11.91 6.59
CA ASN A 94 0.60 11.61 6.97
C ASN A 94 -0.27 11.13 5.78
N VAL A 95 0.05 11.55 4.56
CA VAL A 95 -0.65 11.16 3.32
C VAL A 95 -0.17 9.84 2.71
N GLY A 96 1.00 9.31 3.09
CA GLY A 96 1.52 8.02 2.59
C GLY A 96 1.41 7.85 1.07
N GLU A 97 1.04 6.65 0.62
CA GLU A 97 0.78 6.33 -0.79
C GLU A 97 -0.30 7.20 -1.43
N SER A 98 -1.33 7.62 -0.67
CA SER A 98 -2.34 8.57 -1.14
C SER A 98 -1.76 9.95 -1.49
N GLY A 99 -0.56 10.26 -0.99
CA GLY A 99 0.16 11.49 -1.32
C GLY A 99 0.83 11.50 -2.68
N GLY A 100 0.98 10.33 -3.32
CA GLY A 100 1.72 10.18 -4.57
C GLY A 100 3.16 10.75 -4.54
N GLU A 101 3.66 11.11 -5.72
CA GLU A 101 4.95 11.79 -5.86
C GLU A 101 4.72 13.30 -6.06
N SER A 102 5.49 14.14 -5.36
CA SER A 102 5.50 15.59 -5.55
C SER A 102 6.90 16.12 -5.84
N GLY A 103 7.00 17.27 -6.49
CA GLY A 103 8.26 17.96 -6.74
C GLY A 103 8.75 17.92 -8.20
N PHE A 104 9.69 18.82 -8.51
CA PHE A 104 10.31 18.92 -9.83
C PHE A 104 11.25 17.72 -10.07
N TRP A 105 11.46 17.31 -11.33
CA TRP A 105 12.14 16.06 -11.72
C TRP A 105 13.46 15.71 -10.99
N LEU A 106 14.20 16.69 -10.48
CA LEU A 106 15.44 16.46 -9.70
C LEU A 106 15.22 16.25 -8.19
N TRP A 107 14.06 16.61 -7.64
CA TRP A 107 13.71 16.58 -6.22
C TRP A 107 12.31 15.98 -6.02
N LYS A 108 12.07 14.81 -6.63
CA LYS A 108 10.85 14.06 -6.40
C LYS A 108 10.83 13.53 -4.97
N LYS A 109 9.81 13.92 -4.22
CA LYS A 109 9.45 13.35 -2.92
C LYS A 109 8.36 12.31 -3.16
N ASN A 110 8.60 11.09 -2.70
CA ASN A 110 7.56 10.07 -2.66
C ASN A 110 6.96 10.05 -1.26
N HIS A 111 5.69 10.41 -1.12
CA HIS A 111 5.04 10.47 0.18
C HIS A 111 4.77 9.08 0.78
N ALA A 112 4.81 8.03 -0.04
CA ALA A 112 4.74 6.65 0.42
C ALA A 112 5.97 6.25 1.25
N ASP A 113 7.10 6.95 1.09
CA ASP A 113 8.34 6.57 1.73
C ASP A 113 8.28 6.84 3.24
N ALA A 114 8.46 5.77 4.01
CA ALA A 114 8.66 5.82 5.44
C ALA A 114 10.05 5.28 5.78
N LYS A 115 10.63 5.75 6.88
CA LYS A 115 11.99 5.40 7.30
C LYS A 115 12.05 5.21 8.81
N LEU A 116 12.36 3.99 9.24
CA LEU A 116 12.65 3.68 10.63
C LEU A 116 14.17 3.65 10.81
N THR A 117 14.69 4.44 11.75
CA THR A 117 16.11 4.49 12.12
C THR A 117 16.27 4.01 13.54
N ALA A 118 17.20 3.10 13.78
CA ALA A 118 17.55 2.62 15.11
C ALA A 118 19.00 3.01 15.42
N THR A 119 19.19 3.74 16.52
CA THR A 119 20.49 4.26 16.96
C THR A 119 20.79 3.74 18.36
N TYR A 120 21.98 3.18 18.56
CA TYR A 120 22.38 2.63 19.84
C TYR A 120 22.68 3.72 20.87
N VAL A 121 22.21 3.52 22.10
CA VAL A 121 22.56 4.36 23.24
C VAL A 121 23.72 3.70 23.98
N VAL A 122 24.92 4.22 23.76
CA VAL A 122 26.15 3.70 24.37
C VAL A 122 26.22 4.13 25.83
N GLY A 123 26.61 3.20 26.69
CA GLY A 123 26.68 3.38 28.13
C GLY A 123 28.06 3.66 28.69
N GLY A 124 29.08 3.56 27.85
CA GLY A 124 30.49 3.73 28.19
C GLY A 124 31.41 3.26 27.06
N ASN A 125 32.71 3.46 27.25
CA ASN A 125 33.68 3.37 26.16
C ASN A 125 34.00 1.94 25.69
N GLY A 126 33.74 0.92 26.52
CA GLY A 126 34.21 -0.45 26.30
C GLY A 126 35.72 -0.59 26.39
N THR A 127 36.27 -1.62 25.74
CA THR A 127 37.71 -1.91 25.68
C THR A 127 38.20 -2.03 24.25
N ILE A 128 39.41 -1.57 23.96
CA ILE A 128 40.08 -1.74 22.67
C ILE A 128 40.98 -2.96 22.77
N MET A 129 40.93 -3.83 21.75
CA MET A 129 41.86 -4.93 21.62
C MET A 129 43.20 -4.40 21.11
N SER A 130 44.24 -4.49 21.93
CA SER A 130 45.59 -4.00 21.60
C SER A 130 46.35 -4.96 20.67
N GLU A 131 47.47 -4.48 20.14
CA GLU A 131 48.37 -5.28 19.32
C GLU A 131 48.88 -6.50 20.10
N GLY A 132 48.64 -7.70 19.57
CA GLY A 132 49.01 -8.93 20.24
C GLY A 132 50.52 -9.12 20.25
N LYS A 133 51.12 -9.33 21.44
CA LYS A 133 52.51 -9.77 21.53
C LYS A 133 52.57 -11.27 21.25
N GLY A 134 53.20 -11.66 20.15
CA GLY A 134 53.41 -13.07 19.84
C GLY A 134 54.46 -13.68 20.77
N PHE A 135 54.11 -14.75 21.48
CA PHE A 135 55.06 -15.56 22.23
C PHE A 135 54.83 -17.05 21.90
N MET A 136 55.88 -17.73 21.43
CA MET A 136 55.84 -19.15 21.01
C MET A 136 54.69 -19.52 20.05
N GLY A 137 54.38 -18.64 19.09
CA GLY A 137 53.33 -18.91 18.09
C GLY A 137 51.90 -18.72 18.58
N GLN A 138 51.68 -18.31 19.84
CA GLN A 138 50.41 -17.84 20.34
C GLN A 138 50.37 -16.30 20.31
N GLN A 139 49.32 -15.73 19.72
CA GLN A 139 49.03 -14.30 19.83
C GLN A 139 48.13 -14.09 21.06
N THR A 140 48.65 -13.39 22.06
CA THR A 140 47.85 -12.90 23.19
C THR A 140 47.51 -11.44 22.96
N PHE A 141 46.23 -11.11 22.86
CA PHE A 141 45.74 -9.74 22.82
C PHE A 141 45.55 -9.21 24.23
N THR A 142 45.85 -7.92 24.46
CA THR A 142 45.51 -7.25 25.73
C THR A 142 44.27 -6.39 25.50
N LEU A 143 43.35 -6.38 26.47
CA LEU A 143 42.21 -5.47 26.44
C LEU A 143 42.58 -4.22 27.23
N GLU A 144 42.55 -3.08 26.56
CA GLU A 144 42.82 -1.78 27.17
C GLU A 144 41.52 -0.97 27.26
N PRO A 145 41.27 -0.23 28.35
CA PRO A 145 40.11 0.66 28.41
C PRO A 145 40.13 1.67 27.27
N ALA A 146 39.01 1.79 26.55
CA ALA A 146 38.88 2.79 25.51
C ALA A 146 38.81 4.21 26.11
N THR A 147 39.44 5.17 25.46
CA THR A 147 39.48 6.57 25.92
C THR A 147 38.27 7.41 25.50
N HIS A 148 37.44 6.88 24.60
CA HIS A 148 36.27 7.55 24.03
C HIS A 148 35.19 6.53 23.67
N GLU A 149 33.95 6.99 23.62
CA GLU A 149 32.81 6.16 23.23
C GLU A 149 32.88 5.79 21.74
N PRO A 150 32.57 4.54 21.38
CA PRO A 150 32.46 4.13 20.00
C PRO A 150 31.24 4.76 19.32
N ASP A 151 31.44 5.26 18.10
CA ASP A 151 30.34 5.70 17.24
C ASP A 151 29.77 4.52 16.44
N PHE A 152 28.48 4.21 16.57
CA PHE A 152 27.84 3.14 15.81
C PHE A 152 27.05 3.70 14.64
N ASP A 153 27.19 3.05 13.48
CA ASP A 153 26.30 3.34 12.36
C ASP A 153 24.85 3.00 12.76
N SER A 154 23.93 3.94 12.50
CA SER A 154 22.51 3.69 12.70
C SER A 154 22.00 2.67 11.69
N VAL A 155 21.07 1.83 12.13
CA VAL A 155 20.40 0.87 11.26
C VAL A 155 19.15 1.53 10.68
N VAL A 156 19.04 1.54 9.36
CA VAL A 156 17.93 2.18 8.64
C VAL A 156 17.10 1.09 7.96
N PHE A 157 15.79 1.14 8.18
CA PHE A 157 14.79 0.33 7.48
C PHE A 157 13.97 1.25 6.59
N ASP A 158 14.01 0.99 5.29
CA ASP A 158 13.16 1.66 4.32
C ASP A 158 11.80 0.95 4.27
N MET A 159 10.73 1.74 4.40
CA MET A 159 9.36 1.26 4.50
C MET A 159 8.44 2.00 3.52
N ILE A 160 7.25 1.47 3.35
CA ILE A 160 6.10 2.09 2.67
C ILE A 160 5.03 2.34 3.71
N PHE A 161 4.42 3.52 3.68
CA PHE A 161 3.25 3.86 4.47
C PHE A 161 2.05 4.10 3.57
N SER A 162 0.91 3.44 3.84
CA SER A 162 -0.28 3.55 2.99
C SER A 162 -0.93 4.94 3.04
N GLY A 163 -0.78 5.68 4.14
CA GLY A 163 -1.40 6.99 4.34
C GLY A 163 -2.63 6.94 5.24
N GLY A 164 -2.97 8.09 5.83
CA GLY A 164 -4.15 8.28 6.66
C GLY A 164 -3.99 7.92 8.14
N PRO A 165 -4.99 8.25 8.98
CA PRO A 165 -4.97 8.02 10.42
C PRO A 165 -4.94 6.52 10.78
N ASP A 166 -5.33 5.64 9.86
CA ASP A 166 -5.34 4.18 10.04
C ASP A 166 -4.38 3.47 9.07
N GLY A 167 -3.34 4.17 8.62
CA GLY A 167 -2.42 3.65 7.61
C GLY A 167 -1.53 2.52 8.12
N GLU A 168 -1.11 1.64 7.21
CA GLU A 168 -0.21 0.53 7.49
C GLU A 168 1.22 0.83 7.01
N PHE A 169 2.20 0.33 7.76
CA PHE A 169 3.62 0.34 7.41
C PHE A 169 4.06 -1.04 6.94
N LEU A 170 4.78 -1.11 5.82
CA LEU A 170 5.34 -2.33 5.26
C LEU A 170 6.80 -2.12 4.85
N GLU A 171 7.69 -3.06 5.19
CA GLU A 171 9.09 -3.03 4.75
C GLU A 171 9.22 -3.06 3.21
N LYS A 172 10.13 -2.24 2.65
CA LYS A 172 10.45 -2.27 1.22
C LYS A 172 11.31 -3.48 0.86
N GLU A 173 10.92 -4.17 -0.22
CA GLU A 173 11.78 -5.16 -0.88
C GLU A 173 13.12 -4.51 -1.31
N PRO A 174 14.25 -5.22 -1.23
CA PRO A 174 14.40 -6.68 -1.18
C PRO A 174 14.61 -7.26 0.22
N TYR A 175 14.42 -6.48 1.30
CA TYR A 175 14.65 -6.99 2.64
C TYR A 175 13.53 -7.96 3.05
N LYS A 176 13.77 -9.24 2.78
CA LYS A 176 13.13 -10.36 3.47
C LYS A 176 14.14 -10.87 4.47
N SER A 177 13.79 -10.89 5.76
CA SER A 177 14.50 -11.78 6.67
C SER A 177 14.47 -13.19 6.06
N LYS A 178 15.56 -13.95 6.18
CA LYS A 178 15.63 -15.31 5.60
C LYS A 178 14.51 -16.24 6.11
N GLU A 179 13.85 -15.85 7.21
CA GLU A 179 12.76 -16.57 7.86
C GLU A 179 11.36 -16.02 7.54
N GLY A 180 11.25 -15.01 6.66
CA GLY A 180 9.96 -14.50 6.19
C GLY A 180 9.23 -13.56 7.15
N HIS A 181 9.82 -13.24 8.31
CA HIS A 181 9.34 -12.18 9.17
C HIS A 181 9.58 -10.81 8.52
N LYS A 182 8.52 -10.04 8.31
CA LYS A 182 8.57 -8.69 7.75
C LYS A 182 8.38 -7.66 8.86
N LEU A 183 9.13 -6.56 8.82
CA LEU A 183 8.81 -5.39 9.61
C LEU A 183 7.46 -4.83 9.12
N TRP A 184 6.51 -4.70 10.02
CA TRP A 184 5.19 -4.10 9.74
C TRP A 184 4.74 -3.23 10.90
N GLY A 185 3.76 -2.38 10.67
CA GLY A 185 3.14 -1.58 11.70
C GLY A 185 1.88 -0.89 11.21
N HIS A 186 1.25 -0.10 12.06
CA HIS A 186 0.10 0.72 11.69
C HIS A 186 0.00 1.97 12.56
N VAL A 187 -0.74 2.95 12.05
CA VAL A 187 -1.30 4.05 12.84
C VAL A 187 -2.71 3.65 13.28
N ASP A 188 -3.11 3.97 14.50
CA ASP A 188 -4.46 3.75 15.02
C ASP A 188 -5.13 5.10 15.29
N GLY A 189 -6.15 5.44 14.50
CA GLY A 189 -6.96 6.65 14.67
C GLY A 189 -6.21 7.98 14.50
N GLY A 190 -4.97 7.95 14.01
CA GLY A 190 -4.06 9.10 13.98
C GLY A 190 -3.45 9.43 15.35
N GLU A 191 -3.68 8.59 16.36
CA GLU A 191 -3.29 8.85 17.75
C GLU A 191 -2.03 8.10 18.16
N THR A 192 -1.87 6.85 17.70
CA THR A 192 -0.72 6.04 18.08
C THR A 192 -0.12 5.30 16.90
N VAL A 193 1.18 5.00 16.97
CA VAL A 193 1.89 4.13 16.04
C VAL A 193 2.35 2.88 16.77
N THR A 194 2.05 1.72 16.19
CA THR A 194 2.55 0.42 16.65
C THR A 194 3.39 -0.21 15.56
N LEU A 195 4.62 -0.62 15.87
CA LEU A 195 5.47 -1.38 14.95
C LEU A 195 5.77 -2.76 15.52
N ASN A 196 5.72 -3.78 14.67
CA ASN A 196 6.22 -5.10 14.98
C ASN A 196 7.60 -5.25 14.36
N ILE A 197 8.63 -5.07 15.18
CA ILE A 197 10.02 -5.28 14.80
C ILE A 197 10.32 -6.76 15.10
N PRO A 198 10.37 -7.64 14.08
CA PRO A 198 10.59 -9.05 14.34
C PRO A 198 11.97 -9.25 14.99
N PRO A 199 12.10 -10.18 15.94
CA PRO A 199 13.40 -10.56 16.46
C PRO A 199 14.24 -11.06 15.28
N ASN A 200 15.34 -10.36 15.00
CA ASN A 200 16.17 -10.73 13.85
C ASN A 200 16.91 -12.04 14.14
N THR A 201 16.50 -13.11 13.47
CA THR A 201 17.10 -14.45 13.50
C THR A 201 18.12 -14.69 12.37
N ALA A 202 18.37 -13.71 11.50
CA ALA A 202 19.25 -13.92 10.35
C ALA A 202 20.74 -13.94 10.71
N THR A 203 21.37 -15.08 10.45
CA THR A 203 22.83 -15.32 10.43
C THR A 203 23.58 -14.32 9.54
N GLY A 204 24.31 -13.39 10.18
CA GLY A 204 25.30 -12.52 9.54
C GLY A 204 25.29 -11.08 10.05
N LYS A 205 26.29 -10.71 10.85
CA LYS A 205 26.78 -9.34 11.14
C LYS A 205 25.83 -8.30 11.76
N LYS A 206 24.52 -8.53 11.93
CA LYS A 206 23.59 -7.56 12.54
C LYS A 206 22.64 -8.24 13.53
N GLN A 207 23.20 -8.92 14.52
CA GLN A 207 22.44 -9.58 15.58
C GLN A 207 22.34 -8.60 16.74
N PHE A 208 21.23 -7.86 16.95
CA PHE A 208 20.98 -7.22 18.26
C PHE A 208 19.59 -6.61 18.53
N TYR A 209 18.51 -7.02 17.87
CA TYR A 209 17.14 -6.62 18.29
C TYR A 209 16.41 -7.71 19.08
N HIS A 210 17.13 -8.73 19.56
CA HIS A 210 16.56 -10.04 19.92
C HIS A 210 15.59 -10.05 21.12
N ASN A 211 15.41 -8.92 21.82
CA ASN A 211 14.48 -8.77 22.94
C ASN A 211 13.72 -7.44 22.94
N ALA A 212 13.77 -6.63 21.87
CA ALA A 212 13.09 -5.34 21.87
C ALA A 212 11.55 -5.46 21.91
N GLY A 213 10.99 -6.67 21.73
CA GLY A 213 9.55 -6.90 21.75
C GLY A 213 8.84 -6.02 20.71
N LEU A 214 7.51 -6.00 20.75
CA LEU A 214 6.74 -5.04 19.97
C LEU A 214 7.23 -3.62 20.26
N PHE A 215 7.36 -2.80 19.22
CA PHE A 215 7.36 -1.36 19.39
C PHE A 215 5.96 -0.99 19.87
N GLU A 216 5.79 -0.92 21.19
CA GLU A 216 4.53 -0.57 21.83
C GLU A 216 3.97 0.73 21.27
N ALA A 217 2.65 0.89 21.33
CA ALA A 217 1.94 2.06 20.84
C ALA A 217 2.61 3.36 21.32
N VAL A 218 3.16 4.15 20.40
CA VAL A 218 3.74 5.46 20.68
C VAL A 218 2.74 6.53 20.26
N ALA A 219 2.39 7.41 21.19
CA ALA A 219 1.51 8.53 20.91
C ALA A 219 2.11 9.46 19.85
N LEU A 220 1.27 9.91 18.94
CA LEU A 220 1.57 10.91 17.93
C LEU A 220 1.28 12.31 18.49
N ASP A 221 1.79 13.32 17.77
CA ASP A 221 1.37 14.71 18.01
C ASP A 221 -0.13 14.84 17.69
N ASP A 222 -0.89 15.54 18.54
CA ASP A 222 -2.35 15.71 18.41
C ASP A 222 -2.77 16.29 17.03
N ASN A 223 -1.86 16.96 16.31
CA ASN A 223 -2.09 17.52 14.98
C ASN A 223 -1.40 16.74 13.84
N ALA A 224 -0.83 15.56 14.12
CA ALA A 224 -0.23 14.70 13.09
C ALA A 224 -1.23 14.42 11.95
N PHE A 225 -2.49 14.24 12.32
CA PHE A 225 -3.61 13.99 11.40
C PHE A 225 -4.74 15.02 11.54
N GLY A 226 -4.50 16.22 12.07
CA GLY A 226 -5.57 17.20 12.31
C GLY A 226 -6.39 17.59 11.06
N ASP A 227 -5.76 17.65 9.89
CA ASP A 227 -6.47 17.94 8.62
C ASP A 227 -7.40 16.78 8.21
N TRP A 228 -7.11 15.57 8.68
CA TRP A 228 -7.93 14.37 8.47
C TRP A 228 -9.15 14.34 9.37
N GLU A 229 -9.15 15.06 10.50
CA GLU A 229 -10.32 15.16 11.38
C GLU A 229 -11.49 15.89 10.70
N SER A 230 -11.20 16.79 9.74
CA SER A 230 -12.25 17.40 8.92
C SER A 230 -12.93 16.42 7.95
N ILE A 231 -12.36 15.23 7.79
CA ILE A 231 -12.85 14.11 6.98
C ILE A 231 -13.33 12.95 7.87
N LYS A 232 -13.18 13.04 9.20
CA LYS A 232 -13.93 12.19 10.13
C LYS A 232 -15.41 12.56 9.99
N GLU A 233 -16.10 11.92 9.03
CA GLU A 233 -17.51 11.60 9.22
C GLU A 233 -17.57 10.87 10.58
N ASP A 234 -18.55 11.18 11.44
CA ASP A 234 -18.71 10.60 12.79
C ASP A 234 -19.13 9.11 12.73
N CYS A 235 -18.60 8.39 11.74
CA CYS A 235 -19.03 7.09 11.31
C CYS A 235 -17.84 6.12 11.27
N VAL A 236 -18.12 4.85 11.47
CA VAL A 236 -17.11 3.80 11.32
C VAL A 236 -16.86 3.57 9.83
N ASP A 237 -15.67 3.91 9.33
CA ASP A 237 -15.28 3.69 7.94
C ASP A 237 -15.34 2.20 7.59
N SER A 238 -16.02 1.84 6.49
CA SER A 238 -16.09 0.47 6.00
C SER A 238 -14.94 0.05 5.08
N TYR A 239 -14.02 0.97 4.79
CA TYR A 239 -13.00 0.92 3.73
C TYR A 239 -13.57 0.76 2.31
N ALA A 240 -14.88 0.93 2.15
CA ALA A 240 -15.53 0.88 0.85
C ALA A 240 -15.60 2.27 0.23
N ARG A 241 -15.35 2.34 -1.08
CA ARG A 241 -15.42 3.59 -1.87
C ARG A 241 -16.15 3.35 -3.18
N PHE A 242 -16.83 4.38 -3.68
CA PHE A 242 -17.32 4.36 -5.06
C PHE A 242 -16.16 4.53 -6.04
N SER A 243 -15.93 3.52 -6.87
CA SER A 243 -14.93 3.60 -7.95
C SER A 243 -15.54 3.88 -9.32
N ALA A 244 -16.87 3.85 -9.45
CA ALA A 244 -17.59 4.30 -10.64
C ALA A 244 -19.06 4.52 -10.30
N ILE A 245 -19.66 5.52 -10.94
CA ILE A 245 -21.07 5.89 -10.79
C ILE A 245 -21.60 6.19 -12.19
N SER A 246 -22.77 5.64 -12.52
CA SER A 246 -23.52 5.99 -13.73
C SER A 246 -24.99 6.16 -13.38
N GLY A 247 -25.61 7.21 -13.94
CA GLY A 247 -27.00 7.56 -13.66
C GLY A 247 -27.17 8.14 -12.25
N THR A 248 -28.31 7.83 -11.63
CA THR A 248 -28.70 8.29 -10.30
C THR A 248 -28.28 7.26 -9.25
N VAL A 249 -27.26 7.61 -8.47
CA VAL A 249 -26.82 6.81 -7.30
C VAL A 249 -26.90 7.70 -6.08
N GLU A 250 -27.58 7.20 -5.05
CA GLU A 250 -27.79 7.94 -3.82
C GLU A 250 -27.34 7.11 -2.62
N ILE A 251 -26.91 7.81 -1.58
CA ILE A 251 -26.50 7.26 -0.31
C ILE A 251 -27.32 7.89 0.80
N LYS A 252 -27.82 7.05 1.70
CA LYS A 252 -28.40 7.45 2.97
C LYS A 252 -27.36 7.24 4.04
N LYS A 253 -26.75 8.34 4.50
CA LYS A 253 -25.75 8.29 5.58
C LYS A 253 -26.41 7.88 6.89
N VAL A 254 -25.74 7.01 7.65
CA VAL A 254 -26.24 6.50 8.95
C VAL A 254 -26.57 7.63 9.93
N GLU A 255 -25.80 8.72 9.92
CA GLU A 255 -25.98 9.87 10.81
C GLU A 255 -27.10 10.81 10.38
N SER A 256 -27.15 11.19 9.10
CA SER A 256 -28.09 12.22 8.63
C SER A 256 -29.47 11.66 8.33
N GLY A 257 -29.57 10.38 7.95
CA GLY A 257 -30.83 9.77 7.52
C GLY A 257 -31.42 10.29 6.20
N ASP A 258 -30.89 11.37 5.62
CA ASP A 258 -31.30 11.88 4.31
C ASP A 258 -30.54 11.21 3.16
N TRP A 259 -31.24 11.05 2.02
CA TRP A 259 -30.65 10.61 0.76
C TRP A 259 -29.88 11.75 0.10
N LYS A 260 -28.63 11.48 -0.28
CA LYS A 260 -27.74 12.41 -0.99
C LYS A 260 -27.16 11.72 -2.22
N PHE A 261 -26.84 12.48 -3.26
CA PHE A 261 -26.14 11.91 -4.41
C PHE A 261 -24.76 11.39 -4.00
N ALA A 262 -24.45 10.18 -4.45
CA ALA A 262 -23.13 9.60 -4.30
C ALA A 262 -22.10 10.38 -5.13
N LYS A 263 -20.88 10.45 -4.61
CA LYS A 263 -19.73 11.05 -5.32
C LYS A 263 -18.65 10.02 -5.52
N TYR A 264 -17.80 10.29 -6.50
CA TYR A 264 -16.59 9.51 -6.72
C TYR A 264 -15.71 9.49 -5.46
N ASP A 265 -15.13 8.32 -5.16
CA ASP A 265 -14.22 8.09 -4.02
C ASP A 265 -14.80 8.49 -2.63
N MET A 266 -16.12 8.62 -2.54
CA MET A 266 -16.79 8.92 -1.28
C MET A 266 -16.63 7.74 -0.30
N VAL A 267 -16.26 8.06 0.94
CA VAL A 267 -16.24 7.13 2.07
C VAL A 267 -17.63 6.56 2.28
N LEU A 268 -17.74 5.23 2.36
CA LEU A 268 -18.95 4.56 2.81
C LEU A 268 -18.75 4.10 4.25
N CYS A 269 -19.68 4.47 5.11
CA CYS A 269 -19.67 4.11 6.52
C CYS A 269 -20.40 2.79 6.75
N VAL A 270 -20.05 2.10 7.83
CA VAL A 270 -20.90 1.03 8.37
C VAL A 270 -22.26 1.62 8.75
N GLY A 271 -23.33 1.01 8.24
CA GLY A 271 -24.70 1.47 8.41
C GLY A 271 -25.25 2.29 7.24
N ASP A 272 -24.40 2.73 6.30
CA ASP A 272 -24.87 3.47 5.13
C ASP A 272 -25.71 2.58 4.21
N VAL A 273 -26.74 3.16 3.59
CA VAL A 273 -27.55 2.50 2.57
C VAL A 273 -27.28 3.16 1.22
N VAL A 274 -26.84 2.38 0.25
CA VAL A 274 -26.66 2.81 -1.13
C VAL A 274 -27.85 2.35 -1.96
N ARG A 275 -28.36 3.22 -2.84
CA ARG A 275 -29.37 2.85 -3.84
C ARG A 275 -29.01 3.32 -5.24
N THR A 276 -29.39 2.54 -6.24
CA THR A 276 -29.32 2.90 -7.66
C THR A 276 -30.72 3.12 -8.22
N GLY A 277 -30.88 4.17 -9.03
CA GLY A 277 -32.11 4.47 -9.76
C GLY A 277 -32.32 3.62 -11.02
N GLU A 278 -33.24 4.05 -11.86
CA GLU A 278 -33.47 3.49 -13.20
C GLU A 278 -32.28 3.81 -14.13
N GLU A 279 -31.90 2.87 -15.01
CA GLU A 279 -30.75 3.00 -15.91
C GLU A 279 -29.44 3.38 -15.19
N SER A 280 -29.34 3.08 -13.90
CA SER A 280 -28.26 3.51 -13.03
C SER A 280 -27.46 2.33 -12.51
N SER A 281 -26.18 2.55 -12.24
CA SER A 281 -25.32 1.51 -11.66
C SER A 281 -24.18 2.13 -10.88
N ALA A 282 -23.74 1.42 -9.84
CA ALA A 282 -22.63 1.84 -9.00
C ALA A 282 -21.60 0.71 -8.89
N TYR A 283 -20.33 1.08 -8.79
CA TYR A 283 -19.24 0.15 -8.48
C TYR A 283 -18.60 0.55 -7.16
N ILE A 284 -18.61 -0.38 -6.20
CA ILE A 284 -18.10 -0.18 -4.86
C ILE A 284 -16.93 -1.15 -4.66
N VAL A 285 -15.79 -0.61 -4.24
CA VAL A 285 -14.56 -1.37 -4.06
C VAL A 285 -14.14 -1.35 -2.60
N TRP A 286 -13.77 -2.52 -2.10
CA TRP A 286 -13.01 -2.76 -0.88
C TRP A 286 -11.61 -3.28 -1.26
N PRO A 287 -10.66 -3.37 -0.30
CA PRO A 287 -9.33 -3.90 -0.58
C PRO A 287 -9.26 -5.30 -1.20
N ILE A 288 -10.25 -6.17 -0.94
CA ILE A 288 -10.24 -7.59 -1.35
C ILE A 288 -11.51 -8.06 -2.07
N LYS A 289 -12.47 -7.15 -2.30
CA LYS A 289 -13.76 -7.48 -2.91
C LYS A 289 -14.33 -6.28 -3.63
N ASP A 290 -15.08 -6.54 -4.69
CA ASP A 290 -15.76 -5.51 -5.45
C ASP A 290 -17.20 -5.90 -5.74
N TYR A 291 -18.07 -4.90 -5.76
CA TYR A 291 -19.50 -5.02 -5.98
C TYR A 291 -19.93 -4.07 -7.08
N ARG A 292 -20.65 -4.59 -8.07
CA ARG A 292 -21.41 -3.82 -9.02
C ARG A 292 -22.88 -3.91 -8.68
N LEU A 293 -23.51 -2.76 -8.43
CA LEU A 293 -24.93 -2.63 -8.24
C LEU A 293 -25.55 -2.29 -9.60
N GLU A 294 -26.51 -3.10 -10.05
CA GLU A 294 -27.32 -2.80 -11.25
C GLU A 294 -28.49 -1.88 -10.87
N GLU A 295 -29.36 -1.57 -11.82
CA GLU A 295 -30.50 -0.69 -11.61
C GLU A 295 -31.45 -1.19 -10.50
N GLY A 296 -32.10 -0.26 -9.80
CA GLY A 296 -33.08 -0.59 -8.77
C GLY A 296 -32.53 -1.36 -7.56
N THR A 297 -31.22 -1.27 -7.30
CA THR A 297 -30.54 -2.04 -6.24
C THR A 297 -30.41 -1.22 -4.97
N GLN A 298 -30.60 -1.86 -3.82
CA GLN A 298 -30.36 -1.31 -2.49
C GLN A 298 -29.40 -2.19 -1.69
N LEU A 299 -28.34 -1.59 -1.18
CA LEU A 299 -27.25 -2.26 -0.45
C LEU A 299 -26.99 -1.54 0.88
N LEU A 300 -27.01 -2.29 1.99
CA LEU A 300 -26.62 -1.82 3.31
C LEU A 300 -25.18 -2.26 3.63
N ILE A 301 -24.35 -1.32 4.06
CA ILE A 301 -22.98 -1.57 4.48
C ILE A 301 -22.99 -2.06 5.93
N ARG A 302 -22.44 -3.25 6.21
CA ARG A 302 -22.59 -3.93 7.52
C ARG A 302 -21.32 -4.00 8.36
N SER A 303 -20.13 -4.09 7.75
CA SER A 303 -18.88 -4.19 8.50
C SER A 303 -17.69 -3.56 7.76
N SER A 304 -16.73 -3.11 8.56
CA SER A 304 -15.42 -2.56 8.18
C SER A 304 -14.27 -3.57 8.22
N SER A 305 -14.43 -4.76 8.81
CA SER A 305 -13.29 -5.64 9.10
C SER A 305 -13.10 -6.79 8.10
N ARG A 306 -11.83 -7.16 7.83
CA ARG A 306 -11.48 -8.42 7.13
C ARG A 306 -11.91 -9.68 7.88
N LYS A 307 -12.11 -9.60 9.20
CA LYS A 307 -12.44 -10.74 10.07
C LYS A 307 -13.94 -10.91 10.31
N ASP A 308 -14.72 -9.88 10.02
CA ASP A 308 -16.14 -9.91 10.27
C ASP A 308 -16.88 -10.69 9.20
N LYS A 309 -17.84 -11.47 9.69
CA LYS A 309 -18.55 -12.43 8.89
C LYS A 309 -19.36 -11.77 7.78
N SER A 310 -20.05 -10.64 7.99
CA SER A 310 -20.89 -10.04 6.94
C SER A 310 -20.45 -8.64 6.53
N ALA A 311 -20.05 -8.49 5.26
CA ALA A 311 -19.57 -7.22 4.71
C ALA A 311 -20.71 -6.26 4.34
N VAL A 312 -21.72 -6.82 3.68
CA VAL A 312 -22.85 -6.09 3.12
C VAL A 312 -24.13 -6.91 3.22
N GLU A 313 -25.26 -6.24 3.17
CA GLU A 313 -26.58 -6.84 3.03
C GLU A 313 -27.28 -6.27 1.80
N ILE A 314 -27.79 -7.15 0.96
CA ILE A 314 -28.57 -6.77 -0.21
C ILE A 314 -30.03 -6.74 0.20
N ILE A 315 -30.63 -5.57 0.15
CA ILE A 315 -32.04 -5.38 0.53
C ILE A 315 -32.94 -5.76 -0.66
N GLY A 316 -32.50 -5.43 -1.88
CA GLY A 316 -33.25 -5.68 -3.11
C GLY A 316 -32.44 -5.32 -4.35
N GLY A 317 -32.84 -5.86 -5.50
CA GLY A 317 -32.22 -5.62 -6.80
C GLY A 317 -31.12 -6.62 -7.12
N LYS A 318 -30.20 -6.25 -8.02
CA LYS A 318 -29.24 -7.16 -8.63
C LYS A 318 -27.82 -6.66 -8.49
N ILE A 319 -26.94 -7.56 -8.09
CA ILE A 319 -25.51 -7.30 -7.98
C ILE A 319 -24.68 -8.29 -8.78
N LYS A 320 -23.47 -7.86 -9.09
CA LYS A 320 -22.35 -8.76 -9.40
C LYS A 320 -21.25 -8.50 -8.41
N ALA A 321 -20.64 -9.56 -7.88
CA ALA A 321 -19.59 -9.41 -6.89
C ALA A 321 -18.42 -10.35 -7.18
N ASN A 322 -17.21 -9.85 -6.94
CA ASN A 322 -15.98 -10.63 -7.01
C ASN A 322 -15.25 -10.56 -5.67
N PHE A 323 -14.84 -11.72 -5.19
CA PHE A 323 -14.12 -11.88 -3.93
C PHE A 323 -12.76 -12.46 -4.24
N GLN A 324 -11.69 -11.77 -3.86
CA GLN A 324 -10.32 -12.26 -4.06
C GLN A 324 -9.97 -13.31 -3.00
N LYS A 325 -9.12 -14.28 -3.37
CA LYS A 325 -8.53 -15.22 -2.41
C LYS A 325 -7.44 -14.53 -1.60
N ALA A 326 -7.40 -14.79 -0.30
CA ALA A 326 -6.30 -14.37 0.55
C ALA A 326 -4.98 -15.00 0.08
N LEU A 327 -3.90 -14.20 0.06
CA LEU A 327 -2.57 -14.67 -0.35
C LEU A 327 -1.88 -15.57 0.69
N ASP A 328 -2.35 -15.56 1.94
CA ASP A 328 -1.76 -16.29 3.07
C ASP A 328 -2.40 -17.67 3.31
N GLY A 329 -3.32 -18.10 2.45
CA GLY A 329 -4.00 -19.38 2.58
C GLY A 329 -5.02 -19.44 3.74
N GLN A 330 -5.25 -18.33 4.45
CA GLN A 330 -6.34 -18.24 5.41
C GLN A 330 -7.68 -18.07 4.69
N ASP A 331 -8.71 -18.73 5.23
CA ASP A 331 -10.05 -18.68 4.68
C ASP A 331 -10.66 -17.30 4.98
N ILE A 332 -10.62 -16.39 4.01
CA ILE A 332 -11.47 -15.18 4.07
C ILE A 332 -12.89 -15.64 3.74
N TYR A 333 -13.66 -15.91 4.79
CA TYR A 333 -15.11 -16.00 4.72
C TYR A 333 -15.65 -14.58 4.62
N SER A 334 -16.15 -14.20 3.46
CA SER A 334 -17.01 -13.02 3.35
C SER A 334 -18.44 -13.51 3.22
N ASP A 335 -19.26 -13.24 4.22
CA ASP A 335 -20.70 -13.44 4.13
C ASP A 335 -21.32 -12.24 3.41
N THR A 336 -22.09 -12.54 2.38
CA THR A 336 -23.09 -11.60 1.86
C THR A 336 -24.43 -12.01 2.44
N THR A 337 -25.08 -11.08 3.13
CA THR A 337 -26.41 -11.32 3.69
C THR A 337 -27.48 -10.93 2.67
N TYR A 338 -28.47 -11.80 2.54
CA TYR A 338 -29.74 -11.55 1.86
C TYR A 338 -30.85 -11.52 2.92
N PRO A 339 -32.06 -11.02 2.59
CA PRO A 339 -33.13 -10.93 3.58
C PRO A 339 -33.45 -12.28 4.24
N ASN A 340 -33.36 -13.37 3.48
CA ASN A 340 -33.74 -14.72 3.92
C ASN A 340 -32.58 -15.73 3.97
N ASP A 341 -31.40 -15.38 3.47
CA ASP A 341 -30.27 -16.30 3.28
C ASP A 341 -28.94 -15.63 3.65
N VAL A 342 -27.94 -16.44 3.96
CA VAL A 342 -26.56 -16.03 4.21
C VAL A 342 -25.67 -16.84 3.29
N MET A 343 -24.76 -16.18 2.60
CA MET A 343 -23.84 -16.84 1.68
C MET A 343 -22.41 -16.64 2.13
N GLY A 344 -21.76 -17.73 2.54
CA GLY A 344 -20.32 -17.78 2.78
C GLY A 344 -19.57 -18.01 1.46
N ILE A 345 -18.52 -17.22 1.23
CA ILE A 345 -17.84 -17.18 -0.07
C ILE A 345 -16.35 -17.35 0.11
N LYS A 346 -15.71 -18.13 -0.77
CA LYS A 346 -14.26 -18.30 -0.81
C LYS A 346 -13.72 -18.09 -2.22
N GLY A 347 -13.25 -16.89 -2.53
CA GLY A 347 -12.57 -16.61 -3.80
C GLY A 347 -13.46 -16.90 -5.01
N THR A 348 -14.57 -16.18 -5.13
CA THR A 348 -15.70 -16.54 -6.01
C THR A 348 -16.19 -15.31 -6.75
N THR A 349 -16.71 -15.52 -7.96
CA THR A 349 -17.43 -14.50 -8.73
C THR A 349 -18.88 -14.93 -8.83
N ILE A 350 -19.80 -14.02 -8.47
CA ILE A 350 -21.23 -14.30 -8.44
C ILE A 350 -22.06 -13.22 -9.13
N GLU A 351 -23.25 -13.61 -9.58
CA GLU A 351 -24.38 -12.70 -9.78
C GLU A 351 -25.45 -13.05 -8.75
N ALA A 352 -26.02 -12.06 -8.09
CA ALA A 352 -27.10 -12.30 -7.15
C ALA A 352 -28.23 -11.29 -7.34
N GLU A 353 -29.46 -11.75 -7.15
CA GLU A 353 -30.68 -10.97 -7.33
C GLU A 353 -31.64 -11.25 -6.18
N VAL A 354 -32.18 -10.17 -5.62
CA VAL A 354 -33.19 -10.19 -4.56
C VAL A 354 -34.43 -9.46 -5.06
N SER A 355 -35.56 -10.16 -5.09
CA SER A 355 -36.85 -9.61 -5.50
C SER A 355 -37.93 -10.03 -4.52
N GLY A 356 -38.32 -9.13 -3.62
CA GLY A 356 -39.23 -9.45 -2.52
C GLY A 356 -38.62 -10.52 -1.60
N ASP A 357 -39.28 -11.66 -1.50
CA ASP A 357 -38.82 -12.80 -0.69
C ASP A 357 -37.91 -13.77 -1.45
N ASP A 358 -37.73 -13.56 -2.75
CA ASP A 358 -36.98 -14.45 -3.62
C ASP A 358 -35.51 -14.03 -3.67
N THR A 359 -34.60 -15.00 -3.53
CA THR A 359 -33.16 -14.82 -3.70
C THR A 359 -32.66 -15.80 -4.75
N THR A 360 -31.98 -15.27 -5.76
CA THR A 360 -31.28 -16.05 -6.79
C THR A 360 -29.80 -15.74 -6.72
N VAL A 361 -28.97 -16.78 -6.66
CA VAL A 361 -27.50 -16.65 -6.69
C VAL A 361 -26.95 -17.55 -7.78
N ARG A 362 -26.17 -17.00 -8.71
CA ARG A 362 -25.42 -17.72 -9.74
C ARG A 362 -23.94 -17.65 -9.45
N VAL A 363 -23.29 -18.80 -9.35
CA VAL A 363 -21.84 -18.86 -9.17
C VAL A 363 -21.17 -18.97 -10.52
N ILE A 364 -20.48 -17.92 -10.94
CA ILE A 364 -19.73 -17.88 -12.21
C ILE A 364 -18.42 -18.66 -12.06
N GLU A 365 -17.67 -18.34 -11.00
CA GLU A 365 -16.36 -18.94 -10.72
C GLU A 365 -16.25 -19.20 -9.20
N GLY A 366 -15.68 -20.32 -8.79
CA GLY A 366 -15.48 -20.65 -7.38
C GLY A 366 -16.60 -21.49 -6.78
N VAL A 367 -16.81 -21.33 -5.46
CA VAL A 367 -17.78 -22.09 -4.67
C VAL A 367 -18.40 -21.18 -3.62
N ALA A 368 -19.72 -21.22 -3.51
CA ALA A 368 -20.49 -20.51 -2.48
C ALA A 368 -21.22 -21.51 -1.57
N GLU A 369 -21.27 -21.20 -0.28
CA GLU A 369 -22.02 -21.94 0.74
C GLU A 369 -23.25 -21.13 1.11
N MET A 370 -24.43 -21.60 0.70
CA MET A 370 -25.71 -20.97 1.00
C MET A 370 -26.32 -21.57 2.25
N LYS A 371 -26.71 -20.72 3.19
CA LYS A 371 -27.39 -21.09 4.44
C LYS A 371 -28.69 -20.30 4.55
N SER A 372 -29.81 -21.00 4.72
CA SER A 372 -31.09 -20.35 4.99
C SER A 372 -31.13 -19.80 6.40
N ARG A 373 -31.71 -18.61 6.60
CA ARG A 373 -31.98 -18.05 7.94
C ARG A 373 -33.12 -18.77 8.67
N LYS A 374 -34.01 -19.44 7.94
CA LYS A 374 -35.11 -20.23 8.54
C LYS A 374 -34.67 -21.59 9.03
N ASP A 375 -33.70 -22.19 8.34
CA ASP A 375 -33.12 -23.47 8.70
C ASP A 375 -31.60 -23.40 8.59
N GLU A 376 -31.00 -22.94 9.69
CA GLU A 376 -29.56 -22.77 9.80
C GLU A 376 -28.76 -24.08 9.71
N SER A 377 -29.42 -25.23 9.87
CA SER A 377 -28.77 -26.55 9.78
C SER A 377 -28.54 -27.00 8.33
N LYS A 378 -29.23 -26.38 7.37
CA LYS A 378 -29.20 -26.76 5.97
C LYS A 378 -28.25 -25.86 5.19
N ILE A 379 -27.04 -26.37 4.93
CA ILE A 379 -26.04 -25.73 4.07
C ILE A 379 -26.14 -26.33 2.67
N THR A 380 -26.28 -25.47 1.66
CA THR A 380 -26.29 -25.85 0.24
C THR A 380 -25.03 -25.32 -0.42
N ILE A 381 -24.20 -26.22 -0.95
CA ILE A 381 -22.99 -25.84 -1.69
C ILE A 381 -23.37 -25.59 -3.15
N VAL A 382 -22.97 -24.45 -3.69
CA VAL A 382 -23.24 -24.01 -5.07
C VAL A 382 -21.90 -23.78 -5.77
N LYS A 383 -21.66 -24.48 -6.87
CA LYS A 383 -20.39 -24.46 -7.61
C LYS A 383 -20.49 -23.60 -8.86
N ALA A 384 -19.36 -23.28 -9.46
CA ALA A 384 -19.29 -22.66 -10.78
C ALA A 384 -20.25 -23.34 -11.79
N GLY A 385 -21.10 -22.54 -12.42
CA GLY A 385 -22.13 -23.01 -13.35
C GLY A 385 -23.42 -23.47 -12.69
N GLU A 386 -23.57 -23.32 -11.38
CA GLU A 386 -24.79 -23.64 -10.64
C GLU A 386 -25.51 -22.37 -10.14
N GLU A 387 -26.84 -22.45 -10.15
CA GLU A 387 -27.77 -21.43 -9.68
C GLU A 387 -28.51 -21.95 -8.44
N TYR A 388 -28.53 -21.16 -7.38
CA TYR A 388 -29.33 -21.36 -6.18
C TYR A 388 -30.55 -20.46 -6.21
N LYS A 389 -31.72 -21.02 -5.90
CA LYS A 389 -32.96 -20.26 -5.72
C LYS A 389 -33.60 -20.58 -4.38
N SER A 390 -33.96 -19.54 -3.65
CA SER A 390 -34.80 -19.62 -2.47
C SER A 390 -35.96 -18.63 -2.57
N SER A 391 -37.05 -18.95 -1.88
CA SER A 391 -38.18 -18.04 -1.68
C SER A 391 -38.59 -18.10 -0.23
N ALA A 392 -38.64 -16.94 0.44
CA ALA A 392 -38.89 -16.82 1.87
C ALA A 392 -38.00 -17.77 2.70
N GLY A 393 -36.74 -17.94 2.31
CA GLY A 393 -35.76 -18.81 2.98
C GLY A 393 -35.97 -20.31 2.76
N ILE A 394 -36.90 -20.71 1.92
CA ILE A 394 -37.09 -22.11 1.51
C ILE A 394 -36.34 -22.32 0.20
N VAL A 395 -35.39 -23.25 0.19
CA VAL A 395 -34.66 -23.64 -1.03
C VAL A 395 -35.64 -24.28 -2.02
N LEU A 396 -35.78 -23.68 -3.20
CA LEU A 396 -36.71 -24.14 -4.23
C LEU A 396 -36.06 -25.17 -5.16
N ALA A 397 -34.86 -24.87 -5.67
CA ALA A 397 -34.11 -25.75 -6.56
C ALA A 397 -32.67 -25.25 -6.72
N THR A 398 -31.80 -26.16 -7.18
CA THR A 398 -30.55 -25.81 -7.85
C THR A 398 -30.64 -26.16 -9.34
N SER A 399 -30.16 -25.27 -10.21
CA SER A 399 -30.11 -25.44 -11.67
C SER A 399 -28.72 -25.17 -12.20
N THR A 400 -28.44 -25.53 -13.46
CA THR A 400 -27.15 -25.24 -14.11
C THR A 400 -27.29 -24.14 -15.15
N PHE A 401 -26.19 -23.42 -15.42
CA PHE A 401 -26.08 -22.41 -16.46
C PHE A 401 -24.67 -22.43 -17.10
N ASP A 402 -24.49 -21.74 -18.22
CA ASP A 402 -23.19 -21.62 -18.89
C ASP A 402 -22.29 -20.60 -18.16
N ALA A 403 -21.44 -21.11 -17.27
CA ALA A 403 -20.48 -20.31 -16.52
C ALA A 403 -19.48 -19.56 -17.41
N VAL A 404 -19.04 -20.17 -18.52
CA VAL A 404 -18.01 -19.60 -19.40
C VAL A 404 -18.57 -18.39 -20.16
N ALA A 405 -19.80 -18.51 -20.65
CA ALA A 405 -20.50 -17.39 -21.27
C ALA A 405 -20.72 -16.25 -20.27
N ALA A 406 -21.11 -16.58 -19.02
CA ALA A 406 -21.30 -15.58 -17.97
C ALA A 406 -20.00 -14.88 -17.57
N GLU A 407 -18.89 -15.62 -17.44
CA GLU A 407 -17.56 -15.09 -17.12
C GLU A 407 -17.06 -14.16 -18.21
N THR A 408 -17.19 -14.56 -19.47
CA THR A 408 -16.79 -13.74 -20.62
C THR A 408 -17.53 -12.41 -20.62
N LYS A 409 -18.86 -12.46 -20.44
CA LYS A 409 -19.70 -11.26 -20.33
C LYS A 409 -19.28 -10.38 -19.15
N TYR A 410 -19.02 -10.97 -17.98
CA TYR A 410 -18.59 -10.23 -16.80
C TYR A 410 -17.26 -9.50 -17.04
N LEU A 411 -16.27 -10.16 -17.64
CA LEU A 411 -14.97 -9.56 -17.93
C LEU A 411 -15.05 -8.44 -18.97
N GLU A 412 -15.85 -8.61 -20.02
CA GLU A 412 -16.09 -7.57 -21.03
C GLU A 412 -16.74 -6.33 -20.42
N GLU A 413 -17.78 -6.53 -19.59
CA GLU A 413 -18.41 -5.44 -18.85
C GLU A 413 -17.39 -4.76 -17.94
N LYS A 414 -16.67 -5.50 -17.10
CA LYS A 414 -15.66 -4.94 -16.18
C LYS A 414 -14.60 -4.10 -16.91
N ALA A 415 -14.15 -4.56 -18.09
CA ALA A 415 -13.18 -3.82 -18.90
C ALA A 415 -13.74 -2.50 -19.47
N GLN A 416 -15.00 -2.47 -19.90
CA GLN A 416 -15.66 -1.23 -20.35
C GLN A 416 -15.81 -0.23 -19.19
N TRP A 417 -16.14 -0.73 -18.00
CA TRP A 417 -16.32 0.08 -16.80
C TRP A 417 -15.03 0.72 -16.30
N ILE A 418 -13.92 -0.02 -16.29
CA ILE A 418 -12.61 0.54 -15.91
C ILE A 418 -12.27 1.75 -16.79
N LYS A 419 -12.53 1.66 -18.09
CA LYS A 419 -12.31 2.77 -19.02
C LYS A 419 -13.19 3.98 -18.71
N GLN A 420 -14.49 3.77 -18.45
CA GLN A 420 -15.40 4.86 -18.09
C GLN A 420 -15.02 5.54 -16.77
N GLY A 421 -14.59 4.77 -15.76
CA GLY A 421 -14.10 5.33 -14.50
C GLY A 421 -12.84 6.17 -14.68
N GLU A 422 -11.91 5.74 -15.52
CA GLU A 422 -10.71 6.52 -15.89
C GLU A 422 -11.07 7.82 -16.63
N GLU A 423 -12.03 7.77 -17.57
CA GLU A 423 -12.52 8.93 -18.30
C GLU A 423 -13.24 9.94 -17.38
N ALA A 424 -14.12 9.48 -16.48
CA ALA A 424 -14.83 10.33 -15.54
C ALA A 424 -13.87 11.05 -14.58
N ARG A 425 -12.86 10.34 -14.03
CA ARG A 425 -11.80 10.95 -13.22
C ARG A 425 -11.04 12.05 -13.97
N SER A 426 -10.78 11.85 -15.26
CA SER A 426 -10.07 12.84 -16.08
C SER A 426 -10.89 14.13 -16.31
N LEU A 427 -12.23 14.05 -16.24
CA LEU A 427 -13.13 15.18 -16.44
C LEU A 427 -13.39 15.98 -15.15
N GLU A 428 -13.33 15.33 -13.98
CA GLU A 428 -13.50 15.98 -12.67
C GLU A 428 -12.21 16.67 -12.17
N SER A 429 -11.05 16.36 -12.76
CA SER A 429 -9.83 17.13 -12.50
C SER A 429 -10.08 18.61 -12.83
N PRO A 430 -9.95 19.54 -11.87
CA PRO A 430 -10.19 20.94 -12.13
C PRO A 430 -9.22 21.37 -13.23
N LYS A 431 -9.75 21.84 -14.37
CA LYS A 431 -8.97 22.61 -15.35
C LYS A 431 -8.21 23.66 -14.55
N SER A 432 -6.89 23.46 -14.42
CA SER A 432 -6.00 24.39 -13.76
C SER A 432 -6.36 25.77 -14.28
N VAL A 433 -6.91 26.61 -13.40
CA VAL A 433 -7.22 27.99 -13.72
C VAL A 433 -5.92 28.57 -14.24
N GLU A 434 -5.92 28.90 -15.54
CA GLU A 434 -4.83 29.61 -16.19
C GLU A 434 -4.78 30.99 -15.52
N SER A 435 -4.02 31.06 -14.43
CA SER A 435 -3.75 32.26 -13.66
C SER A 435 -2.98 33.21 -14.58
N SER A 436 -3.74 34.08 -15.25
CA SER A 436 -3.22 35.29 -15.86
C SER A 436 -2.58 36.15 -14.75
N ALA A 437 -1.26 35.99 -14.60
CA ALA A 437 -0.42 36.86 -13.80
C ALA A 437 0.53 37.60 -14.75
N GLU A 438 0.37 38.91 -14.82
CA GLU A 438 1.30 39.82 -15.49
C GLU A 438 2.74 39.65 -14.95
N PRO A 439 3.78 39.74 -15.79
CA PRO A 439 5.14 39.57 -15.35
C PRO A 439 5.71 40.91 -14.87
N THR A 440 5.84 41.09 -13.55
CA THR A 440 6.77 42.10 -12.99
C THR A 440 8.05 41.42 -12.56
N GLY A 441 9.17 41.91 -13.11
CA GLY A 441 10.44 41.19 -13.18
C GLY A 441 11.28 41.15 -11.91
N LYS A 442 12.26 40.23 -11.92
CA LYS A 442 13.71 40.38 -11.61
C LYS A 442 14.34 38.99 -11.60
N SER A 443 14.98 38.59 -12.70
CA SER A 443 16.44 38.60 -12.93
C SER A 443 17.23 37.57 -12.12
N GLY A 444 17.56 36.44 -12.74
CA GLY A 444 18.60 35.51 -12.26
C GLY A 444 18.62 34.12 -12.90
N GLN A 445 17.48 33.59 -13.35
CA GLN A 445 17.36 32.18 -13.76
C GLN A 445 17.27 31.94 -15.28
N SER A 446 16.87 32.93 -16.08
CA SER A 446 16.64 32.76 -17.52
C SER A 446 17.91 32.60 -18.36
N VAL A 447 19.07 33.02 -17.85
CA VAL A 447 20.35 32.90 -18.60
C VAL A 447 20.84 31.46 -18.66
N LYS A 448 20.57 30.63 -17.63
CA LYS A 448 21.02 29.23 -17.61
C LYS A 448 20.22 28.33 -18.57
N ILE A 449 18.92 28.58 -18.72
CA ILE A 449 18.06 27.82 -19.63
C ILE A 449 18.40 28.12 -21.10
N ILE A 450 18.64 29.40 -21.43
CA ILE A 450 19.07 29.80 -22.79
C ILE A 450 20.42 29.17 -23.13
N LEU A 451 21.35 29.08 -22.17
CA LEU A 451 22.67 28.48 -22.40
C LEU A 451 22.59 26.96 -22.68
N VAL A 452 21.73 26.23 -21.97
CA VAL A 452 21.52 24.79 -22.20
C VAL A 452 20.90 24.54 -23.58
N ILE A 453 19.88 25.32 -23.96
CA ILE A 453 19.25 25.20 -25.30
C ILE A 453 20.29 25.50 -26.39
N PHE A 454 21.12 26.51 -26.21
CA PHE A 454 22.15 26.87 -27.18
C PHE A 454 23.22 25.78 -27.36
N VAL A 455 23.65 25.13 -26.26
CA VAL A 455 24.58 24.00 -26.32
C VAL A 455 23.95 22.79 -27.01
N CYS A 456 22.68 22.46 -26.73
CA CYS A 456 21.97 21.38 -27.40
C CYS A 456 21.84 21.61 -28.92
N VAL A 457 21.56 22.85 -29.35
CA VAL A 457 21.50 23.20 -30.78
C VAL A 457 22.86 23.06 -31.46
N ILE A 458 23.95 23.49 -30.81
CA ILE A 458 25.31 23.32 -31.35
C ILE A 458 25.66 21.83 -31.51
N VAL A 459 25.41 21.02 -30.49
CA VAL A 459 25.68 19.57 -30.54
C VAL A 459 24.87 18.91 -31.67
N PHE A 460 23.62 19.30 -31.84
CA PHE A 460 22.76 18.79 -32.91
C PHE A 460 23.27 19.17 -34.31
N VAL A 461 23.70 20.41 -34.51
CA VAL A 461 24.27 20.87 -35.79
C VAL A 461 25.58 20.14 -36.10
N VAL A 462 26.46 19.94 -35.11
CA VAL A 462 27.70 19.17 -35.30
C VAL A 462 27.42 17.71 -35.69
N LEU A 463 26.45 17.08 -35.04
CA LEU A 463 25.98 15.74 -35.39
C LEU A 463 25.45 15.66 -36.84
N LEU A 464 24.66 16.64 -37.27
CA LEU A 464 24.16 16.71 -38.64
C LEU A 464 25.29 16.86 -39.67
N VAL A 465 26.31 17.67 -39.36
CA VAL A 465 27.49 17.83 -40.24
C VAL A 465 28.28 16.52 -40.34
N PHE A 466 28.49 15.81 -39.22
CA PHE A 466 29.16 14.51 -39.22
C PHE A 466 28.40 13.44 -40.00
N ILE A 467 27.07 13.40 -39.85
CA ILE A 467 26.21 12.48 -40.60
C ILE A 467 26.27 12.79 -42.11
N LYS A 468 26.35 14.07 -42.49
CA LYS A 468 26.44 14.48 -43.89
C LYS A 468 27.80 14.16 -44.50
N ARG A 469 28.89 14.32 -43.74
CA ARG A 469 30.25 13.97 -44.18
C ARG A 469 30.47 12.47 -44.35
N LYS A 470 29.78 11.61 -43.59
CA LYS A 470 29.91 10.15 -43.73
C LYS A 470 29.17 9.58 -44.96
N LYS A 471 28.40 10.40 -45.67
CA LYS A 471 27.63 10.00 -46.86
C LYS A 471 28.17 10.57 -48.18
N SER A 472 29.17 11.44 -48.12
CA SER A 472 30.02 11.79 -49.25
C SER A 472 31.33 11.03 -49.13
#